data_AF-A0A352WWE9-F1
#
_entry.id   AF-A0A352WWE9-F1
#
_cell.length_a   1.000
_cell.length_b   1.000
_cell.length_c   1.000
_cell.angle_alpha   90.00
_cell.angle_beta   90.00
_cell.angle_gamma   90.00
#
_symmetry.space_group_name_H-M   'P 1'
#
loop_
_entity.id
_entity.type
_entity.pdbx_description
1 polymer ?
#
loop_
_entity_poly.entity_id
_entity_poly.type
_entity_poly.pdbx_seq_one_letter_code
_entity_poly.pdbx_strand_id
1 'polypeptide(L)'
;EGQRDMQNISGFVTEKGMSLPNDDLDLQLVWLHAMEQEGPYKMSSNILGEYWISYIPPHWNEYGIGKANLKIGLLPPLSGEIDNDKWKHSNGAWIRSEIWACLTPGFVDIVKKYAYMDACVDHGYGEGTYAEIFTASLECAAFTNRNIKEIIDYALKQIPEDCRVAKAVKLVIDSYDRGVDWKITRNLLVEQSADIGWF
;
A
#
# COMPACT_ATOMS: atom_id res chain seq x y z
N GLU A 1 -19.76 5.22 -9.31
CA GLU A 1 -18.67 4.26 -8.97
C GLU A 1 -18.97 2.89 -9.54
N GLY A 2 -17.94 2.09 -9.84
CA GLY A 2 -18.10 0.70 -10.29
C GLY A 2 -18.16 0.47 -11.81
N GLN A 3 -17.92 1.49 -12.64
CA GLN A 3 -17.68 1.26 -14.08
C GLN A 3 -16.32 0.60 -14.27
N ARG A 4 -16.29 -0.51 -15.02
CA ARG A 4 -15.05 -1.27 -15.32
C ARG A 4 -14.37 -0.79 -16.60
N ASP A 5 -14.99 0.16 -17.29
CA ASP A 5 -14.49 0.73 -18.52
C ASP A 5 -13.16 1.45 -18.28
N MET A 6 -12.26 1.34 -19.26
CA MET A 6 -11.00 2.06 -19.22
C MET A 6 -11.28 3.56 -19.37
N GLN A 7 -11.00 4.31 -18.32
CA GLN A 7 -11.06 5.76 -18.36
C GLN A 7 -9.79 6.30 -19.03
N ASN A 8 -9.96 7.30 -19.90
CA ASN A 8 -8.85 8.03 -20.53
C ASN A 8 -8.95 9.50 -20.13
N ILE A 9 -8.47 9.80 -18.93
CA ILE A 9 -8.52 11.13 -18.33
C ILE A 9 -7.18 11.83 -18.57
N SER A 10 -7.22 13.07 -19.06
CA SER A 10 -6.05 13.91 -19.27
C SER A 10 -6.13 15.17 -18.42
N GLY A 11 -5.13 15.38 -17.56
CA GLY A 11 -5.07 16.53 -16.66
C GLY A 11 -5.85 16.34 -15.36
N PHE A 12 -5.90 17.40 -14.55
CA PHE A 12 -6.66 17.42 -13.30
C PHE A 12 -8.02 18.06 -13.51
N VAL A 13 -9.02 17.55 -12.78
CA VAL A 13 -10.37 18.14 -12.76
C VAL A 13 -10.39 19.44 -11.95
N THR A 14 -9.42 19.64 -11.05
CA THR A 14 -9.25 20.84 -10.24
C THR A 14 -8.25 21.83 -10.84
N GLU A 15 -8.40 23.09 -10.45
CA GLU A 15 -7.44 24.14 -10.79
C GLU A 15 -6.05 23.85 -10.19
N LYS A 16 -5.00 24.37 -10.84
CA LYS A 16 -3.63 24.22 -10.36
C LYS A 16 -3.48 24.82 -8.96
N GLY A 17 -2.98 24.02 -8.01
CA GLY A 17 -2.79 24.42 -6.62
C GLY A 17 -4.01 24.15 -5.73
N MET A 18 -5.12 23.67 -6.29
CA MET A 18 -6.28 23.21 -5.53
C MET A 18 -6.21 21.69 -5.35
N SER A 19 -5.84 21.25 -4.14
CA SER A 19 -5.94 19.85 -3.74
C SER A 19 -7.34 19.58 -3.18
N LEU A 20 -7.94 18.48 -3.59
CA LEU A 20 -9.11 17.95 -2.89
C LEU A 20 -8.63 17.21 -1.62
N PRO A 21 -9.41 17.27 -0.52
CA PRO A 21 -9.18 16.39 0.61
C PRO A 21 -9.24 14.94 0.17
N ASN A 22 -8.30 14.13 0.63
CA ASN A 22 -8.23 12.69 0.43
C ASN A 22 -7.60 12.05 1.67
N ASP A 23 -7.91 10.77 1.90
CA ASP A 23 -7.33 10.01 2.98
C ASP A 23 -5.85 9.68 2.75
N ASP A 24 -5.40 9.54 1.49
CA ASP A 24 -4.02 9.18 1.14
C ASP A 24 -2.98 10.05 1.88
N LEU A 25 -3.13 11.39 1.83
CA LEU A 25 -2.23 12.30 2.54
C LEU A 25 -2.53 12.37 4.04
N ASP A 26 -3.80 12.39 4.44
CA ASP A 26 -4.19 12.55 5.85
C ASP A 26 -3.69 11.39 6.71
N LEU A 27 -3.77 10.16 6.20
CA LEU A 27 -3.27 8.95 6.88
C LEU A 27 -1.75 9.00 7.06
N GLN A 28 -1.02 9.44 6.04
CA GLN A 28 0.44 9.60 6.12
C GLN A 28 0.87 10.65 7.16
N LEU A 29 0.08 11.71 7.34
CA LEU A 29 0.36 12.71 8.39
C LEU A 29 0.18 12.12 9.80
N VAL A 30 -0.75 11.18 10.00
CA VAL A 30 -0.88 10.44 11.27
C VAL A 30 0.37 9.59 11.53
N TRP A 31 0.95 8.99 10.50
CA TRP A 31 2.20 8.22 10.60
C TRP A 31 3.43 9.06 10.88
N LEU A 32 3.52 10.22 10.25
CA LEU A 32 4.53 11.22 10.61
C LEU A 32 4.39 11.60 12.09
N HIS A 33 3.16 11.90 12.53
CA HIS A 33 2.88 12.24 13.92
C HIS A 33 3.29 11.11 14.88
N ALA A 34 2.93 9.86 14.59
CA ALA A 34 3.33 8.70 15.38
C ALA A 34 4.86 8.57 15.48
N MET A 35 5.57 8.76 14.38
CA MET A 35 7.04 8.72 14.35
C MET A 35 7.65 9.84 15.20
N GLU A 36 7.10 11.06 15.15
CA GLU A 36 7.58 12.18 15.95
C GLU A 36 7.37 11.98 17.47
N GLN A 37 6.26 11.34 17.87
CA GLN A 37 5.95 11.12 19.29
C GLN A 37 6.69 9.91 19.87
N GLU A 38 6.69 8.78 19.17
CA GLU A 38 7.20 7.51 19.70
C GLU A 38 8.67 7.28 19.38
N GLY A 39 9.14 7.86 18.27
CA GLY A 39 10.47 7.65 17.73
C GLY A 39 10.66 6.29 17.03
N PRO A 40 11.72 6.15 16.24
CA PRO A 40 11.90 5.01 15.34
C PRO A 40 12.15 3.67 16.04
N TYR A 41 12.65 3.70 17.28
CA TYR A 41 13.04 2.49 18.03
C TYR A 41 11.89 1.82 18.78
N LYS A 42 10.83 2.56 19.10
CA LYS A 42 9.66 2.02 19.82
C LYS A 42 8.54 1.58 18.88
N MET A 43 8.55 2.10 17.66
CA MET A 43 7.49 1.88 16.67
C MET A 43 7.18 0.39 16.50
N SER A 44 5.89 0.06 16.47
CA SER A 44 5.37 -1.30 16.28
C SER A 44 3.96 -1.25 15.71
N SER A 45 3.48 -2.36 15.16
CA SER A 45 2.10 -2.47 14.67
C SER A 45 1.07 -2.18 15.78
N ASN A 46 1.35 -2.54 17.03
CA ASN A 46 0.45 -2.27 18.15
C ASN A 46 0.30 -0.76 18.40
N ILE A 47 1.41 -0.03 18.39
CA ILE A 47 1.41 1.43 18.48
C ILE A 47 0.63 2.02 17.31
N LEU A 48 0.94 1.60 16.07
CA LEU A 48 0.22 2.10 14.90
C LEU A 48 -1.28 1.77 14.95
N GLY A 49 -1.67 0.62 15.53
CA GLY A 49 -3.06 0.27 15.81
C GLY A 49 -3.75 1.18 16.84
N GLU A 50 -3.03 1.64 17.87
CA GLU A 50 -3.53 2.63 18.82
C GLU A 50 -3.75 3.99 18.15
N TYR A 51 -2.79 4.44 17.34
CA TYR A 51 -2.93 5.65 16.53
C TYR A 51 -4.09 5.50 15.52
N TRP A 52 -4.26 4.31 14.95
CA TRP A 52 -5.34 4.02 14.00
C TRP A 52 -6.73 4.19 14.61
N ILE A 53 -6.94 3.75 15.86
CA ILE A 53 -8.21 3.98 16.56
C ILE A 53 -8.37 5.44 16.99
N SER A 54 -7.27 6.12 17.32
CA SER A 54 -7.29 7.42 18.00
C SER A 54 -7.41 8.59 17.03
N TYR A 55 -6.74 8.52 15.87
CA TYR A 55 -6.56 9.66 14.98
C TYR A 55 -7.27 9.53 13.64
N ILE A 56 -7.57 8.32 13.19
CA ILE A 56 -8.23 8.10 11.90
C ILE A 56 -9.73 8.06 12.15
N PRO A 57 -10.56 8.94 11.56
CA PRO A 57 -12.02 8.86 11.73
C PRO A 57 -12.73 7.83 10.83
N PRO A 58 -12.38 7.67 9.53
CA PRO A 58 -13.11 6.78 8.61
C PRO A 58 -13.24 5.33 9.07
N HIS A 59 -14.36 4.71 8.70
CA HIS A 59 -14.68 3.30 8.95
C HIS A 59 -15.04 2.57 7.65
N TRP A 60 -14.40 2.95 6.55
CA TRP A 60 -14.65 2.36 5.25
C TRP A 60 -14.01 0.97 5.17
N ASN A 61 -14.70 0.02 4.54
CA ASN A 61 -14.13 -1.23 4.05
C ASN A 61 -13.11 -1.90 5.00
N GLU A 62 -11.86 -2.07 4.58
CA GLU A 62 -10.77 -2.63 5.36
C GLU A 62 -10.48 -1.86 6.67
N TYR A 63 -10.49 -0.53 6.64
CA TYR A 63 -10.27 0.31 7.82
C TYR A 63 -11.33 0.05 8.90
N GLY A 64 -12.59 -0.07 8.46
CA GLY A 64 -13.73 -0.30 9.33
C GLY A 64 -13.68 -1.65 10.03
N ILE A 65 -13.38 -2.71 9.28
CA ILE A 65 -13.23 -4.07 9.81
C ILE A 65 -12.02 -4.14 10.76
N GLY A 66 -10.87 -3.61 10.33
CA GLY A 66 -9.67 -3.52 11.15
C GLY A 66 -9.92 -2.84 12.50
N LYS A 67 -10.63 -1.71 12.49
CA LYS A 67 -11.02 -1.00 13.72
C LYS A 67 -11.99 -1.77 14.60
N ALA A 68 -12.97 -2.45 14.02
CA ALA A 68 -13.90 -3.27 14.78
C ALA A 68 -13.14 -4.38 15.53
N ASN A 69 -12.19 -5.03 14.84
CA ASN A 69 -11.33 -6.05 15.40
C ASN A 69 -10.42 -5.52 16.52
N LEU A 70 -9.76 -4.37 16.31
CA LEU A 70 -8.96 -3.72 17.35
C LEU A 70 -9.79 -3.40 18.61
N LYS A 71 -11.02 -2.89 18.44
CA LYS A 71 -11.93 -2.55 19.55
C LYS A 71 -12.38 -3.75 20.39
N ILE A 72 -12.39 -4.95 19.81
CA ILE A 72 -12.69 -6.19 20.54
C ILE A 72 -11.42 -6.91 21.03
N GLY A 73 -10.24 -6.29 20.87
CA GLY A 73 -8.98 -6.79 21.41
C GLY A 73 -8.19 -7.69 20.48
N LEU A 74 -8.57 -7.81 19.20
CA LEU A 74 -7.75 -8.48 18.19
C LEU A 74 -6.67 -7.51 17.72
N LEU A 75 -5.45 -7.71 18.20
CA LEU A 75 -4.29 -6.87 17.86
C LEU A 75 -3.74 -7.21 16.46
N PRO A 76 -2.99 -6.30 15.81
CA PRO A 76 -2.32 -6.59 14.56
C PRO A 76 -1.38 -7.80 14.68
N PRO A 77 -1.26 -8.64 13.65
CA PRO A 77 -1.90 -8.52 12.33
C PRO A 77 -3.33 -9.10 12.28
N LEU A 78 -3.85 -9.66 13.38
CA LEU A 78 -5.18 -10.27 13.39
C LEU A 78 -6.28 -9.25 13.16
N SER A 79 -6.06 -7.99 13.56
CA SER A 79 -6.98 -6.89 13.30
C SER A 79 -7.31 -6.73 11.82
N GLY A 80 -6.29 -6.76 10.95
CA GLY A 80 -6.48 -6.63 9.51
C GLY A 80 -6.80 -7.93 8.79
N GLU A 81 -6.69 -9.08 9.48
CA GLU A 81 -6.87 -10.41 8.88
C GLU A 81 -8.29 -10.98 9.08
N ILE A 82 -8.81 -10.90 10.31
CA ILE A 82 -10.06 -11.59 10.69
C ILE A 82 -11.26 -10.89 10.04
N ASP A 83 -12.10 -11.68 9.38
CA ASP A 83 -13.33 -11.24 8.69
C ASP A 83 -13.10 -10.14 7.63
N ASN A 84 -11.86 -10.01 7.13
CA ASN A 84 -11.47 -8.98 6.18
C ASN A 84 -11.06 -9.52 4.80
N ASP A 85 -11.40 -10.77 4.47
CA ASP A 85 -11.00 -11.42 3.21
C ASP A 85 -11.39 -10.66 1.95
N LYS A 86 -12.45 -9.85 2.03
CA LYS A 86 -12.92 -9.04 0.90
C LYS A 86 -12.04 -7.81 0.64
N TRP A 87 -11.50 -7.18 1.68
CA TRP A 87 -10.88 -5.85 1.57
C TRP A 87 -9.41 -5.82 1.94
N LYS A 88 -8.87 -6.84 2.64
CA LYS A 88 -7.44 -6.91 2.98
C LYS A 88 -6.48 -6.94 1.77
N HIS A 89 -7.01 -7.10 0.57
CA HIS A 89 -6.28 -7.04 -0.69
C HIS A 89 -6.36 -5.66 -1.39
N SER A 90 -7.09 -4.69 -0.80
CA SER A 90 -7.36 -3.37 -1.39
C SER A 90 -6.17 -2.43 -1.31
N ASN A 91 -6.37 -1.22 -1.84
CA ASN A 91 -5.32 -0.23 -1.99
C ASN A 91 -5.04 0.61 -0.74
N GLY A 92 -5.86 0.51 0.31
CA GLY A 92 -5.79 1.43 1.45
C GLY A 92 -4.43 1.47 2.14
N ALA A 93 -3.66 0.38 2.10
CA ALA A 93 -2.32 0.30 2.67
C ALA A 93 -1.25 1.05 1.85
N TRP A 94 -1.13 0.74 0.56
CA TRP A 94 -0.01 1.24 -0.26
C TRP A 94 -0.15 2.69 -0.71
N ILE A 95 -1.31 3.32 -0.54
CA ILE A 95 -1.44 4.79 -0.66
C ILE A 95 -0.75 5.55 0.49
N ARG A 96 -0.21 4.82 1.48
CA ARG A 96 0.50 5.37 2.65
C ARG A 96 2.01 5.18 2.59
N SER A 97 2.56 4.64 1.51
CA SER A 97 3.95 4.17 1.45
C SER A 97 5.00 5.28 1.53
N GLU A 98 4.71 6.45 0.99
CA GLU A 98 5.71 7.50 0.76
C GLU A 98 6.32 8.01 2.05
N ILE A 99 5.53 8.10 3.14
CA ILE A 99 6.03 8.55 4.43
C ILE A 99 7.12 7.62 4.97
N TRP A 100 6.95 6.31 4.83
CA TRP A 100 7.94 5.33 5.28
C TRP A 100 9.23 5.40 4.47
N ALA A 101 9.11 5.55 3.15
CA ALA A 101 10.26 5.75 2.27
C ALA A 101 11.02 7.06 2.60
N CYS A 102 10.31 8.15 2.86
CA CYS A 102 10.90 9.45 3.22
C CYS A 102 11.62 9.43 4.57
N LEU A 103 11.13 8.64 5.53
CA LEU A 103 11.75 8.49 6.86
C LEU A 103 12.99 7.57 6.84
N THR A 104 13.16 6.76 5.78
CA THR A 104 14.24 5.76 5.67
C THR A 104 14.93 5.74 4.29
N PRO A 105 15.35 6.89 3.74
CA PRO A 105 15.79 6.98 2.35
C PRO A 105 17.05 6.12 2.10
N GLY A 106 16.95 5.19 1.16
CA GLY A 106 18.03 4.25 0.83
C GLY A 106 18.21 3.07 1.80
N PHE A 107 17.40 2.94 2.85
CA PHE A 107 17.47 1.86 3.83
C PHE A 107 16.30 0.88 3.69
N VAL A 108 16.29 0.12 2.59
CA VAL A 108 15.17 -0.76 2.21
C VAL A 108 14.86 -1.84 3.27
N ASP A 109 15.87 -2.37 3.95
CA ASP A 109 15.67 -3.36 5.03
C ASP A 109 14.92 -2.78 6.24
N ILE A 110 14.96 -1.45 6.41
CA ILE A 110 14.23 -0.73 7.45
C ILE A 110 12.83 -0.39 6.96
N VAL A 111 12.68 0.14 5.73
CA VAL A 111 11.37 0.56 5.21
C VAL A 111 10.36 -0.58 5.17
N LYS A 112 10.80 -1.79 4.79
CA LYS A 112 9.96 -3.00 4.79
C LYS A 112 9.31 -3.27 6.15
N LYS A 113 10.04 -2.99 7.24
CA LYS A 113 9.52 -3.22 8.60
C LYS A 113 8.42 -2.23 8.94
N TYR A 114 8.62 -0.95 8.64
CA TYR A 114 7.61 0.08 8.90
C TYR A 114 6.37 -0.11 8.03
N ALA A 115 6.55 -0.38 6.74
CA ALA A 115 5.45 -0.69 5.83
C ALA A 115 4.64 -1.91 6.30
N TYR A 116 5.31 -2.98 6.77
CA TYR A 116 4.58 -4.11 7.36
C TYR A 116 3.86 -3.72 8.66
N MET A 117 4.52 -2.95 9.53
CA MET A 117 3.94 -2.54 10.82
C MET A 117 2.65 -1.75 10.64
N ASP A 118 2.63 -0.87 9.64
CA ASP A 118 1.47 -0.10 9.19
C ASP A 118 0.42 -1.03 8.57
N ALA A 119 0.73 -1.61 7.41
CA ALA A 119 -0.24 -2.30 6.58
C ALA A 119 -0.98 -3.43 7.31
N CYS A 120 -0.31 -4.15 8.22
CA CYS A 120 -0.91 -5.30 8.86
C CYS A 120 -2.03 -4.91 9.85
N VAL A 121 -2.13 -3.63 10.24
CA VAL A 121 -3.17 -3.11 11.14
C VAL A 121 -4.56 -3.28 10.54
N ASP A 122 -4.72 -2.98 9.25
CA ASP A 122 -5.99 -3.00 8.52
C ASP A 122 -6.02 -3.97 7.34
N HIS A 123 -4.88 -4.52 6.91
CA HIS A 123 -4.79 -5.49 5.79
C HIS A 123 -4.18 -6.85 6.17
N GLY A 124 -3.79 -7.06 7.44
CA GLY A 124 -3.37 -8.37 7.94
C GLY A 124 -2.20 -8.98 7.14
N TYR A 125 -2.43 -10.14 6.53
CA TYR A 125 -1.49 -10.81 5.61
C TYR A 125 -1.96 -10.76 4.15
N GLY A 126 -2.84 -9.82 3.83
CA GLY A 126 -3.41 -9.63 2.50
C GLY A 126 -2.43 -9.04 1.48
N GLU A 127 -2.92 -8.91 0.24
CA GLU A 127 -2.11 -8.34 -0.84
C GLU A 127 -1.91 -6.83 -0.66
N GLY A 128 -2.77 -6.14 0.09
CA GLY A 128 -2.55 -4.72 0.43
C GLY A 128 -1.27 -4.55 1.26
N THR A 129 -1.01 -5.46 2.20
CA THR A 129 0.25 -5.49 2.97
C THR A 129 1.47 -5.71 2.08
N TYR A 130 1.40 -6.65 1.13
CA TYR A 130 2.51 -6.86 0.20
C TYR A 130 2.67 -5.67 -0.77
N ALA A 131 1.57 -5.05 -1.19
CA ALA A 131 1.61 -3.86 -2.05
C ALA A 131 2.28 -2.69 -1.33
N GLU A 132 2.01 -2.47 -0.05
CA GLU A 132 2.66 -1.40 0.72
C GLU A 132 4.16 -1.66 0.89
N ILE A 133 4.54 -2.88 1.26
CA ILE A 133 5.96 -3.26 1.37
C ILE A 133 6.68 -3.06 0.05
N PHE A 134 6.09 -3.49 -1.06
CA PHE A 134 6.65 -3.31 -2.40
C PHE A 134 6.84 -1.83 -2.73
N THR A 135 5.78 -1.03 -2.58
CA THR A 135 5.74 0.38 -2.99
C THR A 135 6.71 1.22 -2.14
N ALA A 136 6.68 1.06 -0.82
CA ALA A 136 7.60 1.77 0.07
C ALA A 136 9.06 1.38 -0.19
N SER A 137 9.34 0.12 -0.52
CA SER A 137 10.68 -0.35 -0.89
C SER A 137 11.15 0.24 -2.22
N LEU A 138 10.26 0.33 -3.19
CA LEU A 138 10.53 0.92 -4.51
C LEU A 138 10.87 2.41 -4.39
N GLU A 139 10.07 3.17 -3.64
CA GLU A 139 10.28 4.59 -3.37
C GLU A 139 11.57 4.82 -2.57
N CYS A 140 11.81 4.03 -1.51
CA CYS A 140 13.01 4.09 -0.69
C CYS A 140 14.29 3.88 -1.53
N ALA A 141 14.28 2.88 -2.42
CA ALA A 141 15.40 2.62 -3.32
C ALA A 141 15.61 3.76 -4.34
N ALA A 142 14.54 4.40 -4.80
CA ALA A 142 14.59 5.51 -5.75
C ALA A 142 15.30 6.76 -5.21
N PHE A 143 15.48 6.91 -3.89
CA PHE A 143 16.31 7.98 -3.33
C PHE A 143 17.77 7.87 -3.77
N THR A 144 18.31 6.65 -3.86
CA THR A 144 19.75 6.40 -4.07
C THR A 144 20.07 5.74 -5.42
N ASN A 145 19.09 5.12 -6.07
CA ASN A 145 19.23 4.54 -7.40
C ASN A 145 18.40 5.32 -8.44
N ARG A 146 18.80 5.26 -9.71
CA ARG A 146 18.10 5.85 -10.87
C ARG A 146 17.77 4.82 -11.95
N ASN A 147 18.27 3.59 -11.85
CA ASN A 147 17.94 2.51 -12.75
C ASN A 147 16.61 1.87 -12.35
N ILE A 148 15.56 2.12 -13.14
CA ILE A 148 14.19 1.67 -12.88
C ILE A 148 14.12 0.14 -12.77
N LYS A 149 14.82 -0.61 -13.64
CA LYS A 149 14.78 -2.09 -13.60
C LYS A 149 15.39 -2.61 -12.30
N GLU A 150 16.54 -2.06 -11.89
CA GLU A 150 17.16 -2.43 -10.62
C GLU A 150 16.28 -2.07 -9.42
N ILE A 151 15.65 -0.90 -9.41
CA ILE A 151 14.74 -0.46 -8.35
C ILE A 151 13.57 -1.45 -8.19
N ILE A 152 12.94 -1.83 -9.32
CA ILE A 152 11.84 -2.80 -9.31
C ILE A 152 12.33 -4.17 -8.81
N ASP A 153 13.48 -4.64 -9.27
CA ASP A 153 14.06 -5.91 -8.83
C ASP A 153 14.38 -5.92 -7.33
N TYR A 154 14.83 -4.79 -6.77
CA TYR A 154 15.05 -4.65 -5.33
C TYR A 154 13.73 -4.71 -4.54
N ALA A 155 12.70 -4.00 -4.99
CA ALA A 155 11.39 -4.01 -4.34
C ALA A 155 10.72 -5.39 -4.38
N LEU A 156 10.82 -6.11 -5.51
CA LEU A 156 10.31 -7.48 -5.66
C LEU A 156 10.93 -8.45 -4.65
N LYS A 157 12.19 -8.27 -4.26
CA LYS A 157 12.87 -9.11 -3.25
C LYS A 157 12.35 -8.89 -1.83
N GLN A 158 11.58 -7.83 -1.60
CA GLN A 158 11.04 -7.51 -0.27
C GLN A 158 9.72 -8.20 0.04
N ILE A 159 9.05 -8.75 -0.95
CA ILE A 159 7.76 -9.45 -0.84
C ILE A 159 7.91 -10.95 -1.19
N PRO A 160 6.94 -11.81 -0.81
CA PRO A 160 6.94 -13.20 -1.26
C PRO A 160 6.95 -13.29 -2.78
N GLU A 161 7.79 -14.16 -3.36
CA GLU A 161 7.99 -14.23 -4.81
C GLU A 161 6.71 -14.64 -5.57
N ASP A 162 5.83 -15.38 -4.90
CA ASP A 162 4.60 -15.94 -5.43
C ASP A 162 3.33 -15.19 -5.03
N CYS A 163 3.43 -14.07 -4.29
CA CYS A 163 2.26 -13.22 -4.03
C CYS A 163 1.73 -12.59 -5.31
N ARG A 164 0.49 -12.07 -5.27
CA ARG A 164 -0.18 -11.55 -6.47
C ARG A 164 0.47 -10.25 -6.94
N VAL A 165 0.92 -9.40 -6.03
CA VAL A 165 1.68 -8.17 -6.37
C VAL A 165 2.94 -8.51 -7.17
N ALA A 166 3.74 -9.49 -6.73
CA ALA A 166 4.94 -9.90 -7.45
C ALA A 166 4.62 -10.44 -8.86
N LYS A 167 3.56 -11.25 -8.98
CA LYS A 167 3.08 -11.77 -10.27
C LYS A 167 2.59 -10.65 -11.20
N ALA A 168 1.85 -9.67 -10.67
CA ALA A 168 1.34 -8.52 -11.42
C ALA A 168 2.49 -7.66 -11.97
N VAL A 169 3.46 -7.32 -11.13
CA VAL A 169 4.64 -6.54 -11.53
C VAL A 169 5.44 -7.28 -12.60
N LYS A 170 5.71 -8.58 -12.40
CA LYS A 170 6.42 -9.41 -13.40
C LYS A 170 5.67 -9.49 -14.73
N LEU A 171 4.33 -9.57 -14.71
CA LEU A 171 3.49 -9.54 -15.92
C LEU A 171 3.64 -8.22 -16.69
N VAL A 172 3.69 -7.08 -15.99
CA VAL A 172 3.89 -5.77 -16.63
C VAL A 172 5.28 -5.67 -17.24
N ILE A 173 6.33 -6.11 -16.53
CA ILE A 173 7.71 -6.08 -17.03
C ILE A 173 7.84 -6.93 -18.30
N ASP A 174 7.34 -8.17 -18.28
CA ASP A 174 7.36 -9.05 -19.44
C ASP A 174 6.58 -8.46 -20.63
N SER A 175 5.41 -7.88 -20.37
CA SER A 175 4.61 -7.23 -21.41
C SER A 175 5.33 -6.03 -22.02
N TYR A 176 6.01 -5.23 -21.20
CA TYR A 176 6.83 -4.11 -21.65
C TYR A 176 8.01 -4.58 -22.51
N ASP A 177 8.76 -5.59 -22.05
CA ASP A 177 9.92 -6.12 -22.77
C ASP A 177 9.52 -6.79 -24.10
N ARG A 178 8.30 -7.32 -24.20
CA ARG A 178 7.70 -7.83 -25.45
C ARG A 178 7.07 -6.76 -26.34
N GLY A 179 7.02 -5.51 -25.92
CA GLY A 179 6.42 -4.40 -26.68
C GLY A 179 4.89 -4.48 -26.80
N VAL A 180 4.21 -5.10 -25.83
CA VAL A 180 2.75 -5.19 -25.78
C VAL A 180 2.15 -3.82 -25.47
N ASP A 181 1.08 -3.44 -26.18
CA ASP A 181 0.36 -2.19 -25.93
C ASP A 181 -0.15 -2.10 -24.49
N TRP A 182 0.00 -0.94 -23.85
CA TRP A 182 -0.30 -0.76 -22.43
C TRP A 182 -1.78 -1.02 -22.08
N LYS A 183 -2.71 -0.82 -23.02
CA LYS A 183 -4.13 -1.12 -22.80
C LYS A 183 -4.37 -2.62 -22.72
N ILE A 184 -3.66 -3.38 -23.55
CA ILE A 184 -3.68 -4.85 -23.52
C ILE A 184 -3.07 -5.32 -22.20
N THR A 185 -1.89 -4.81 -21.82
CA THR A 185 -1.23 -5.12 -20.54
C THR A 185 -2.12 -4.85 -19.33
N ARG A 186 -2.82 -3.70 -19.33
CA ARG A 186 -3.79 -3.36 -18.28
C ARG A 186 -4.93 -4.38 -18.20
N ASN A 187 -5.46 -4.82 -19.33
CA ASN A 187 -6.53 -5.83 -19.34
C ASN A 187 -6.04 -7.20 -18.87
N LEU A 188 -4.80 -7.58 -19.19
CA LEU A 188 -4.17 -8.79 -18.65
C LEU A 188 -4.03 -8.73 -17.12
N LEU A 189 -3.63 -7.58 -16.56
CA LEU A 189 -3.59 -7.38 -15.11
C LEU A 189 -4.97 -7.54 -14.47
N VAL A 190 -5.98 -6.90 -15.06
CA VAL A 190 -7.37 -7.00 -14.61
C VAL A 190 -7.88 -8.43 -14.61
N GLU A 191 -7.54 -9.20 -15.64
CA GLU A 191 -7.91 -10.61 -15.74
C GLU A 191 -7.18 -11.46 -14.68
N GLN A 192 -5.88 -11.18 -14.46
CA GLN A 192 -5.05 -11.85 -13.47
C GLN A 192 -5.54 -11.66 -12.02
N SER A 193 -6.19 -10.53 -11.71
CA SER A 193 -6.75 -10.24 -10.38
C SER A 193 -8.27 -10.36 -10.30
N ALA A 194 -8.93 -10.90 -11.32
CA ALA A 194 -10.39 -10.89 -11.42
C ALA A 194 -11.11 -11.60 -10.25
N ASP A 195 -10.46 -12.57 -9.61
CA ASP A 195 -11.01 -13.38 -8.53
C ASP A 195 -11.05 -12.65 -7.18
N ILE A 196 -10.16 -11.68 -6.95
CA ILE A 196 -10.19 -10.85 -5.75
C ILE A 196 -11.13 -9.65 -5.90
N GLY A 197 -11.57 -9.33 -7.11
CA GLY A 197 -12.58 -8.31 -7.37
C GLY A 197 -12.00 -6.97 -7.83
N TRP A 198 -12.79 -5.90 -7.67
CA TRP A 198 -12.44 -4.53 -8.04
C TRP A 198 -12.75 -3.63 -6.86
N PHE A 199 -11.71 -3.03 -6.30
CA PHE A 199 -11.78 -2.07 -5.20
C PHE A 199 -10.51 -1.22 -5.21
#